data_AF-A0A0W8D4I6-F1
#
_entry.id   AF-A0A0W8D4I6-F1
#
_cell.length_a   1.000
_cell.length_b   1.000
_cell.length_c   1.000
_cell.angle_alpha   90.00
_cell.angle_beta   90.00
_cell.angle_gamma   90.00
#
_symmetry.space_group_name_H-M   'P 1'
#
loop_
_entity.id
_entity.type
_entity.pdbx_description
1 polymer ?
#
loop_
_entity_poly.entity_id
_entity_poly.type
_entity_poly.pdbx_seq_one_letter_code
_entity_poly.pdbx_strand_id
1 'polypeptide(L)'
;MTQREPLPPCCHALTPGRKCSSNPHFASELRKFGVSSKVDGVQRLASDLSAARAALQLESNTISKSVFQSPDDIPSYTRRLTQYLALVKGFTEFRQSTENNADAALQASVPVTDATAGAALRQPLVEDSGQTANSQSTATTATDCGGCLSFCRWQDALTGQTVYARSARQEYAHVLLACGILMMSDARDKVDAILSERLSELDETQLKLAYQLLLHAAGVLEACLESMNFTPRSIGAEFADLGEKETEVQESVDDDGVVPDDDMMAKWREEQRQAQQDTQKKAVPDRNDTTKSNSTKPVASIAEEDLAMLKRVPDLADGRFPQLLAWIALAEAQELVVLRGVTREVVDYTLMAKLSVDISARYKECQKIASRLLSYSTSITAERIRLYCAYKEPYYQAISTYFQGAACMQTEDARNCVQAVANLKKAATLFEKVVPLEKSYEGKMAADKEEKERVTLLSAIFLRSQQIISRDLDIVTHRNDSVYYEPVS
;
A
#
# COMPACT_ATOMS: atom_id res chain seq x y z
N MET A 1 2.75 -3.50 -46.30
CA MET A 1 3.44 -3.47 -44.99
C MET A 1 2.56 -4.22 -44.01
N THR A 2 2.94 -5.45 -43.64
CA THR A 2 2.31 -6.16 -42.53
C THR A 2 2.60 -5.38 -41.25
N GLN A 3 1.57 -4.94 -40.52
CA GLN A 3 1.74 -4.24 -39.25
C GLN A 3 2.58 -5.13 -38.32
N ARG A 4 3.75 -4.63 -37.91
CA ARG A 4 4.62 -5.30 -36.93
C ARG A 4 3.86 -5.34 -35.61
N GLU A 5 3.74 -6.52 -35.05
CA GLU A 5 3.16 -6.68 -33.72
C GLU A 5 4.11 -6.05 -32.69
N PRO A 6 3.65 -5.02 -31.96
CA PRO A 6 4.46 -4.34 -30.96
C PRO A 6 4.59 -5.21 -29.71
N LEU A 7 5.74 -5.13 -29.02
CA LEU A 7 5.97 -5.85 -27.78
C LEU A 7 5.02 -5.33 -26.68
N PRO A 8 4.16 -6.18 -26.10
CA PRO A 8 3.35 -5.78 -24.96
C PRO A 8 4.19 -5.74 -23.68
N PRO A 9 4.07 -4.70 -22.86
CA PRO A 9 4.61 -4.75 -21.50
C PRO A 9 3.90 -5.84 -20.68
N CYS A 10 4.64 -6.51 -19.80
CA CYS A 10 4.08 -7.46 -18.84
C CYS A 10 3.29 -6.70 -17.77
N CYS A 11 2.03 -6.39 -18.08
CA CYS A 11 1.12 -5.66 -17.20
C CYS A 11 0.53 -6.54 -16.08
N HIS A 12 1.07 -7.74 -15.84
CA HIS A 12 0.52 -8.61 -14.81
C HIS A 12 0.55 -7.90 -13.46
N ALA A 13 -0.64 -7.73 -12.87
CA ALA A 13 -0.84 -7.02 -11.62
C ALA A 13 -0.66 -7.94 -10.40
N LEU A 14 -0.09 -7.37 -9.35
CA LEU A 14 0.17 -8.02 -8.08
C LEU A 14 -1.14 -8.42 -7.38
N THR A 15 -1.07 -9.51 -6.61
CA THR A 15 -2.07 -9.81 -5.57
C THR A 15 -1.52 -9.37 -4.21
N PRO A 16 -2.00 -8.24 -3.64
CA PRO A 16 -1.45 -7.65 -2.41
C PRO A 16 -1.62 -8.51 -1.15
N GLY A 17 -2.41 -9.57 -1.22
CA GLY A 17 -2.90 -10.32 -0.05
C GLY A 17 -4.33 -9.93 0.29
N ARG A 18 -4.91 -10.56 1.30
CA ARG A 18 -6.32 -10.40 1.64
C ARG A 18 -6.48 -9.75 3.01
N LYS A 19 -7.21 -8.63 3.06
CA LYS A 19 -7.56 -7.92 4.30
C LYS A 19 -9.08 -7.89 4.48
N CYS A 20 -9.62 -8.91 5.11
CA CYS A 20 -11.07 -9.02 5.37
C CYS A 20 -11.42 -8.67 6.80
N SER A 21 -12.63 -8.17 6.99
CA SER A 21 -13.23 -7.97 8.31
C SER A 21 -14.12 -9.15 8.66
N SER A 22 -14.22 -9.48 9.95
CA SER A 22 -15.39 -10.20 10.46
C SER A 22 -16.59 -9.26 10.53
N ASN A 23 -17.82 -9.78 10.43
CA ASN A 23 -19.03 -8.97 10.62
C ASN A 23 -19.13 -8.50 12.07
N PRO A 24 -18.97 -7.19 12.34
CA PRO A 24 -19.00 -6.67 13.69
C PRO A 24 -20.45 -6.49 14.17
N HIS A 25 -20.74 -6.88 15.41
CA HIS A 25 -22.07 -6.70 16.01
C HIS A 25 -22.20 -5.33 16.70
N PHE A 26 -22.22 -4.24 15.91
CA PHE A 26 -22.26 -2.87 16.44
C PHE A 26 -23.39 -2.64 17.44
N ALA A 27 -24.58 -3.19 17.21
CA ALA A 27 -25.73 -2.97 18.09
C ALA A 27 -25.54 -3.55 19.50
N SER A 28 -24.94 -4.73 19.63
CA SER A 28 -24.70 -5.35 20.94
C SER A 28 -23.49 -4.77 21.64
N GLU A 29 -22.45 -4.44 20.88
CA GLU A 29 -21.19 -3.94 21.44
C GLU A 29 -21.28 -2.48 21.86
N LEU A 30 -21.87 -1.60 21.04
CA LEU A 30 -22.02 -0.18 21.39
C LEU A 30 -23.03 0.05 22.52
N ARG A 31 -24.02 -0.84 22.68
CA ARG A 31 -24.96 -0.77 23.81
C ARG A 31 -24.26 -0.89 25.17
N LYS A 32 -23.10 -1.56 25.24
CA LYS A 32 -22.31 -1.68 26.48
C LYS A 32 -21.77 -0.34 26.97
N PHE A 33 -21.58 0.60 26.05
CA PHE A 33 -21.04 1.92 26.34
C PHE A 33 -22.13 3.03 26.36
N GLY A 34 -23.36 2.69 25.99
CA GLY A 34 -24.47 3.65 25.89
C GLY A 34 -25.14 3.92 27.23
N VAL A 35 -25.40 5.19 27.54
CA VAL A 35 -26.22 5.57 28.71
C VAL A 35 -27.68 5.19 28.45
N SER A 36 -28.37 4.65 29.45
CA SER A 36 -29.77 4.18 29.34
C SER A 36 -30.75 5.24 28.86
N SER A 37 -30.43 6.54 29.01
CA SER A 37 -31.24 7.66 28.52
C SER A 37 -31.09 7.95 27.01
N LYS A 38 -30.12 7.32 26.34
CA LYS A 38 -29.75 7.59 24.94
C LYS A 38 -29.79 6.35 24.04
N VAL A 39 -30.47 5.30 24.50
CA VAL A 39 -30.58 3.99 23.82
C VAL A 39 -31.01 4.12 22.35
N ASP A 40 -32.01 4.95 22.05
CA ASP A 40 -32.49 5.14 20.68
C ASP A 40 -31.46 5.78 19.75
N GLY A 41 -30.58 6.64 20.29
CA GLY A 41 -29.51 7.25 19.53
C GLY A 41 -28.34 6.30 19.30
N VAL A 42 -27.97 5.51 20.31
CA VAL A 42 -26.94 4.46 20.19
C VAL A 42 -27.39 3.39 19.19
N GLN A 43 -28.67 2.99 19.22
CA GLN A 43 -29.22 2.02 18.29
C GLN A 43 -29.22 2.54 16.85
N ARG A 44 -29.54 3.83 16.65
CA ARG A 44 -29.44 4.49 15.33
C ARG A 44 -28.01 4.54 14.82
N LEU A 45 -27.06 4.99 15.64
CA LEU A 45 -25.64 5.01 15.29
C LEU A 45 -25.11 3.61 14.93
N ALA A 46 -25.47 2.59 15.71
CA ALA A 46 -25.08 1.22 15.44
C ALA A 46 -25.68 0.70 14.11
N SER A 47 -26.91 1.08 13.79
CA SER A 47 -27.54 0.77 12.51
C SER A 47 -26.81 1.46 11.35
N ASP A 48 -26.50 2.75 11.49
CA ASP A 48 -25.80 3.53 10.47
C ASP A 48 -24.39 2.99 10.22
N LEU A 49 -23.64 2.66 11.28
CA LEU A 49 -22.32 2.02 11.18
C LEU A 49 -22.40 0.65 10.50
N SER A 50 -23.38 -0.18 10.88
CA SER A 50 -23.58 -1.51 10.27
C SER A 50 -23.89 -1.38 8.78
N ALA A 51 -24.81 -0.48 8.42
CA ALA A 51 -25.20 -0.26 7.02
C ALA A 51 -24.05 0.31 6.19
N ALA A 52 -23.34 1.32 6.71
CA ALA A 52 -22.22 1.93 6.03
C ALA A 52 -21.04 0.95 5.85
N ARG A 53 -20.74 0.12 6.86
CA ARG A 53 -19.69 -0.92 6.77
C ARG A 53 -20.06 -2.01 5.76
N ALA A 54 -21.29 -2.52 5.82
CA ALA A 54 -21.76 -3.56 4.89
C ALA A 54 -21.71 -3.08 3.43
N ALA A 55 -21.97 -1.79 3.19
CA ALA A 55 -21.90 -1.19 1.86
C ALA A 55 -20.49 -1.19 1.22
N LEU A 56 -19.43 -1.33 2.04
CA LEU A 56 -18.04 -1.44 1.58
C LEU A 56 -17.65 -2.86 1.13
N GLN A 57 -18.46 -3.87 1.46
CA GLN A 57 -18.26 -5.28 1.07
C GLN A 57 -16.89 -5.85 1.52
N LEU A 58 -16.38 -5.41 2.66
CA LEU A 58 -15.11 -5.88 3.24
C LEU A 58 -15.27 -7.18 4.07
N GLU A 59 -16.51 -7.65 4.18
CA GLU A 59 -16.96 -8.79 4.95
C GLU A 59 -17.19 -9.97 4.02
N SER A 60 -16.21 -10.86 3.81
CA SER A 60 -16.45 -12.18 3.22
C SER A 60 -15.19 -13.04 3.16
N ASN A 61 -15.38 -14.34 3.47
CA ASN A 61 -14.51 -15.48 3.15
C ASN A 61 -14.80 -16.09 1.77
N THR A 62 -15.84 -15.61 1.08
CA THR A 62 -16.26 -16.04 -0.26
C THR A 62 -15.70 -15.12 -1.34
N ILE A 63 -15.36 -15.70 -2.50
CA ILE A 63 -14.88 -14.99 -3.70
C ILE A 63 -15.95 -13.97 -4.08
N SER A 64 -15.71 -12.70 -3.74
CA SER A 64 -16.69 -11.64 -3.98
C SER A 64 -16.71 -11.36 -5.49
N LYS A 65 -17.91 -11.15 -6.04
CA LYS A 65 -18.05 -10.63 -7.40
C LYS A 65 -17.34 -9.28 -7.47
N SER A 66 -16.64 -8.99 -8.56
CA SER A 66 -15.97 -7.70 -8.78
C SER A 66 -16.92 -6.55 -8.45
N VAL A 67 -16.47 -5.67 -7.56
CA VAL A 67 -17.22 -4.54 -7.01
C VAL A 67 -17.32 -3.42 -8.05
N PHE A 68 -16.31 -3.28 -8.90
CA PHE A 68 -16.21 -2.22 -9.89
C PHE A 68 -16.44 -2.77 -11.30
N GLN A 69 -17.59 -2.45 -11.88
CA GLN A 69 -17.95 -2.88 -13.24
C GLN A 69 -17.81 -1.74 -14.25
N SER A 70 -17.93 -0.50 -13.78
CA SER A 70 -17.85 0.72 -14.57
C SER A 70 -17.01 1.79 -13.85
N PRO A 71 -16.44 2.77 -14.59
CA PRO A 71 -15.77 3.92 -14.00
C PRO A 71 -16.61 4.70 -12.96
N ASP A 72 -17.93 4.72 -13.13
CA ASP A 72 -18.86 5.44 -12.25
C ASP A 72 -19.04 4.75 -10.88
N ASP A 73 -18.65 3.48 -10.77
CA ASP A 73 -18.67 2.76 -9.50
C ASP A 73 -17.60 3.29 -8.55
N ILE A 74 -16.49 3.84 -9.05
CA ILE A 74 -15.39 4.32 -8.21
C ILE A 74 -15.83 5.52 -7.35
N PRO A 75 -16.37 6.63 -7.90
CA PRO A 75 -16.86 7.74 -7.07
C PRO A 75 -17.98 7.31 -6.11
N SER A 76 -18.84 6.39 -6.53
CA SER A 76 -19.91 5.83 -5.69
C SER A 76 -19.34 5.07 -4.48
N TYR A 77 -18.34 4.22 -4.71
CA TYR A 77 -17.65 3.48 -3.65
C TYR A 77 -16.86 4.41 -2.72
N THR A 78 -16.10 5.38 -3.27
CA THR A 78 -15.38 6.38 -2.48
C THR A 78 -16.31 7.20 -1.59
N ARG A 79 -17.53 7.50 -2.05
CA ARG A 79 -18.55 8.17 -1.22
C ARG A 79 -18.99 7.28 -0.05
N ARG A 80 -19.24 5.99 -0.29
CA ARG A 80 -19.58 5.02 0.79
C ARG A 80 -18.44 4.88 1.79
N LEU A 81 -17.20 4.82 1.32
CA LEU A 81 -15.99 4.81 2.16
C LEU A 81 -15.95 6.06 3.04
N THR A 82 -16.11 7.23 2.45
CA THR A 82 -16.12 8.50 3.18
C THR A 82 -17.23 8.56 4.22
N GLN A 83 -18.43 8.06 3.90
CA GLN A 83 -19.55 7.98 4.85
C GLN A 83 -19.21 7.13 6.07
N TYR A 84 -18.66 5.93 5.86
CA TYR A 84 -18.27 5.06 6.97
C TYR A 84 -17.13 5.68 7.80
N LEU A 85 -16.08 6.17 7.12
CA LEU A 85 -14.95 6.81 7.79
C LEU A 85 -15.37 8.05 8.59
N ALA A 86 -16.35 8.83 8.14
CA ALA A 86 -16.89 9.95 8.90
C ALA A 86 -17.56 9.51 10.21
N LEU A 87 -18.28 8.37 10.21
CA LEU A 87 -18.85 7.80 11.42
C LEU A 87 -17.77 7.32 12.39
N VAL A 88 -16.74 6.63 11.89
CA VAL A 88 -15.60 6.16 12.70
C VAL A 88 -14.82 7.34 13.28
N LYS A 89 -14.62 8.41 12.50
CA LYS A 89 -13.94 9.64 12.94
C LYS A 89 -14.67 10.33 14.10
N GLY A 90 -15.99 10.17 14.20
CA GLY A 90 -16.76 10.64 15.35
C GLY A 90 -16.35 10.03 16.69
N PHE A 91 -15.63 8.91 16.70
CA PHE A 91 -15.06 8.30 17.92
C PHE A 91 -13.62 8.77 18.23
N THR A 92 -12.97 9.48 17.30
CA THR A 92 -11.58 9.96 17.45
C THR A 92 -11.49 11.48 17.63
N GLU A 93 -12.50 12.24 17.18
CA GLU A 93 -12.54 13.69 17.33
C GLU A 93 -13.04 14.12 18.73
N PHE A 94 -12.16 14.79 19.48
CA PHE A 94 -12.53 15.45 20.72
C PHE A 94 -13.37 16.69 20.41
N ARG A 95 -14.67 16.69 20.78
CA ARG A 95 -15.42 17.94 20.85
C ARG A 95 -14.98 18.71 22.09
N GLN A 96 -14.14 19.73 21.90
CA GLN A 96 -14.08 20.84 22.86
C GLN A 96 -15.49 21.44 22.92
N SER A 97 -16.21 21.13 24.00
CA SER A 97 -17.34 21.95 24.41
C SER A 97 -16.78 23.33 24.73
N THR A 98 -16.74 24.20 23.73
CA THR A 98 -16.62 25.64 23.96
C THR A 98 -17.91 26.06 24.64
N GLU A 99 -17.90 25.95 25.97
CA GLU A 99 -18.78 26.75 26.81
C GLU A 99 -18.62 28.21 26.35
N ASN A 100 -19.76 28.86 26.08
CA ASN A 100 -19.92 30.29 25.77
C ASN A 100 -20.18 30.72 24.31
N ASN A 101 -20.77 29.92 23.43
CA ASN A 101 -21.48 30.49 22.26
C ASN A 101 -22.52 29.55 21.61
N ALA A 102 -23.40 28.96 22.42
CA ALA A 102 -24.52 28.18 21.88
C ALA A 102 -25.56 29.03 21.12
N ASP A 103 -25.61 30.35 21.35
CA ASP A 103 -26.62 31.24 20.75
C ASP A 103 -26.17 32.00 19.49
N ALA A 104 -24.86 32.16 19.24
CA ALA A 104 -24.39 32.93 18.08
C ALA A 104 -24.42 32.15 16.75
N ALA A 105 -24.41 30.81 16.80
CA ALA A 105 -24.46 29.95 15.61
C ALA A 105 -25.89 29.61 15.13
N LEU A 106 -26.92 30.15 15.79
CA LEU A 106 -28.33 29.89 15.47
C LEU A 106 -28.98 30.91 14.53
N GLN A 107 -28.28 31.97 14.10
CA GLN A 107 -28.88 33.04 13.27
C GLN A 107 -28.30 33.23 11.86
N ALA A 108 -27.30 32.45 11.45
CA ALA A 108 -26.81 32.52 10.07
C ALA A 108 -27.01 31.17 9.39
N SER A 109 -28.14 31.02 8.68
CA SER A 109 -28.35 30.22 7.45
C SER A 109 -29.72 29.53 7.40
N VAL A 110 -30.80 30.29 7.13
CA VAL A 110 -31.98 29.77 6.40
C VAL A 110 -32.51 30.90 5.50
N PRO A 111 -32.67 30.64 4.18
CA PRO A 111 -34.02 30.42 3.61
C PRO A 111 -34.12 29.00 2.99
N VAL A 112 -35.05 28.13 3.44
CA VAL A 112 -36.34 27.74 2.80
C VAL A 112 -36.12 27.29 1.33
N THR A 113 -36.24 26.04 0.83
CA THR A 113 -37.04 24.79 1.01
C THR A 113 -36.29 23.72 0.15
N ASP A 114 -36.16 22.41 0.42
CA ASP A 114 -37.11 21.34 0.73
C ASP A 114 -36.38 20.10 1.34
N ALA A 115 -37.04 19.44 2.30
CA ALA A 115 -36.91 18.04 2.74
C ALA A 115 -35.55 17.44 3.23
N THR A 116 -35.10 17.94 4.38
CA THR A 116 -34.63 17.25 5.62
C THR A 116 -34.09 15.79 5.60
N ALA A 117 -32.78 15.67 5.88
CA ALA A 117 -32.19 14.71 6.84
C ALA A 117 -30.85 15.29 7.37
N GLY A 118 -30.92 16.21 8.34
CA GLY A 118 -29.74 16.82 8.95
C GLY A 118 -30.12 17.58 10.21
N ALA A 119 -29.26 17.51 11.22
CA ALA A 119 -29.34 18.18 12.53
C ALA A 119 -30.13 17.46 13.65
N ALA A 120 -29.66 16.29 14.11
CA ALA A 120 -30.04 15.78 15.44
C ALA A 120 -28.96 14.95 16.19
N LEU A 121 -27.68 15.04 15.82
CA LEU A 121 -26.57 14.41 16.56
C LEU A 121 -25.74 15.47 17.31
N ARG A 122 -26.36 16.12 18.31
CA ARG A 122 -25.73 17.20 19.10
C ARG A 122 -25.36 16.85 20.54
N GLN A 123 -25.40 15.59 20.96
CA GLN A 123 -24.87 15.18 22.27
C GLN A 123 -24.14 13.83 22.21
N PRO A 124 -23.12 13.60 23.08
CA PRO A 124 -22.42 12.32 23.15
C PRO A 124 -23.41 11.23 23.56
N LEU A 125 -23.48 10.13 22.79
CA LEU A 125 -24.42 9.03 23.02
C LEU A 125 -23.88 7.95 23.97
N VAL A 126 -22.62 8.09 24.41
CA VAL A 126 -21.79 7.03 24.98
C VAL A 126 -20.97 7.60 26.15
N GLU A 127 -21.12 7.07 27.37
CA GLU A 127 -20.32 7.41 28.56
C GLU A 127 -20.12 6.18 29.48
N ASP A 128 -19.05 6.22 30.27
CA ASP A 128 -18.34 5.09 30.88
C ASP A 128 -19.13 4.21 31.88
N SER A 129 -18.80 2.92 31.85
CA SER A 129 -19.16 1.92 32.86
C SER A 129 -18.14 1.94 34.01
N GLY A 130 -18.34 2.84 34.97
CA GLY A 130 -17.67 2.81 36.28
C GLY A 130 -18.62 2.38 37.39
N GLN A 131 -18.42 1.19 37.96
CA GLN A 131 -18.87 0.93 39.35
C GLN A 131 -18.12 1.94 40.25
N THR A 132 -18.76 2.69 41.14
CA THR A 132 -19.15 2.23 42.48
C THR A 132 -19.76 3.39 43.28
N ALA A 133 -20.44 3.02 44.36
CA ALA A 133 -20.95 3.82 45.47
C ALA A 133 -20.37 5.24 45.72
N ASN A 134 -21.29 6.14 46.07
CA ASN A 134 -21.16 7.35 46.89
C ASN A 134 -20.16 8.45 46.47
N SER A 135 -20.71 9.45 45.78
CA SER A 135 -20.62 10.89 46.09
C SER A 135 -19.29 11.47 46.59
N GLN A 136 -18.54 12.12 45.70
CA GLN A 136 -18.27 13.57 45.77
C GLN A 136 -17.60 14.08 44.49
N SER A 137 -18.22 15.12 43.93
CA SER A 137 -17.87 15.83 42.71
C SER A 137 -16.56 16.62 42.85
N THR A 138 -15.58 16.29 42.02
CA THR A 138 -14.57 17.23 41.51
C THR A 138 -14.30 16.87 40.04
N ALA A 139 -14.47 17.85 39.15
CA ALA A 139 -14.39 17.73 37.71
C ALA A 139 -13.17 16.93 37.21
N THR A 140 -13.42 15.74 36.65
CA THR A 140 -12.43 14.87 36.01
C THR A 140 -12.61 14.90 34.49
N THR A 141 -11.66 15.56 33.84
CA THR A 141 -11.00 15.18 32.57
C THR A 141 -11.75 14.26 31.60
N ALA A 142 -12.18 14.84 30.47
CA ALA A 142 -12.24 14.29 29.11
C ALA A 142 -12.38 12.76 28.96
N THR A 143 -13.61 12.31 28.69
CA THR A 143 -14.01 10.92 28.40
C THR A 143 -13.50 10.43 27.04
N ASP A 144 -12.82 9.27 27.01
CA ASP A 144 -12.20 8.63 25.84
C ASP A 144 -13.14 7.60 25.18
N CYS A 145 -13.57 7.84 23.94
CA CYS A 145 -14.40 6.91 23.16
C CYS A 145 -13.58 6.05 22.16
N GLY A 146 -12.24 6.17 22.17
CA GLY A 146 -11.36 5.50 21.22
C GLY A 146 -11.46 3.98 21.28
N GLY A 147 -11.68 3.40 22.46
CA GLY A 147 -11.82 1.95 22.68
C GLY A 147 -13.16 1.34 22.24
N CYS A 148 -14.15 2.16 21.85
CA CYS A 148 -15.51 1.69 21.55
C CYS A 148 -15.59 0.75 20.34
N LEU A 149 -14.55 0.71 19.49
CA LEU A 149 -14.49 -0.17 18.31
C LEU A 149 -13.51 -1.34 18.46
N SER A 150 -13.00 -1.59 19.69
CA SER A 150 -12.05 -2.66 20.05
C SER A 150 -12.46 -4.08 19.66
N PHE A 151 -13.75 -4.29 19.37
CA PHE A 151 -14.33 -5.57 18.97
C PHE A 151 -14.24 -5.84 17.46
N CYS A 152 -13.90 -4.85 16.63
CA CYS A 152 -13.76 -5.04 15.19
C CYS A 152 -12.54 -5.92 14.90
N ARG A 153 -12.70 -6.97 14.08
CA ARG A 153 -11.62 -7.92 13.77
C ARG A 153 -11.28 -7.90 12.30
N TRP A 154 -9.99 -7.94 12.03
CA TRP A 154 -9.40 -7.87 10.71
C TRP A 154 -8.43 -9.03 10.49
N GLN A 155 -8.39 -9.55 9.28
CA GLN A 155 -7.29 -10.40 8.84
C GLN A 155 -6.11 -9.52 8.41
N ASP A 156 -4.93 -9.79 8.94
CA ASP A 156 -3.68 -9.14 8.53
C ASP A 156 -3.26 -9.69 7.16
N ALA A 157 -3.01 -8.80 6.19
CA ALA A 157 -2.75 -9.15 4.79
C ALA A 157 -1.42 -9.88 4.58
N LEU A 158 -0.45 -9.64 5.47
CA LEU A 158 0.86 -10.26 5.41
C LEU A 158 0.86 -11.61 6.10
N THR A 159 0.36 -11.71 7.33
CA THR A 159 0.45 -12.92 8.16
C THR A 159 -0.77 -13.83 8.07
N GLY A 160 -1.88 -13.33 7.55
CA GLY A 160 -3.17 -14.03 7.52
C GLY A 160 -3.82 -14.19 8.90
N GLN A 161 -3.20 -13.67 9.96
CA GLN A 161 -3.70 -13.79 11.34
C GLN A 161 -4.85 -12.81 11.59
N THR A 162 -5.74 -13.15 12.53
CA THR A 162 -6.79 -12.24 12.96
C THR A 162 -6.28 -11.27 14.03
N VAL A 163 -6.47 -9.98 13.80
CA VAL A 163 -6.09 -8.87 14.68
C VAL A 163 -7.34 -8.07 15.05
N TYR A 164 -7.40 -7.54 16.27
CA TYR A 164 -8.47 -6.65 16.72
C TYR A 164 -8.06 -5.19 16.50
N ALA A 165 -8.98 -4.38 15.99
CA ALA A 165 -8.81 -2.94 15.92
C ALA A 165 -8.98 -2.35 17.32
N ARG A 166 -7.90 -2.25 18.10
CA ARG A 166 -7.94 -1.88 19.53
C ARG A 166 -8.45 -0.46 19.79
N SER A 167 -8.53 0.36 18.75
CA SER A 167 -9.15 1.67 18.81
C SER A 167 -9.84 2.06 17.50
N ALA A 168 -10.66 3.10 17.55
CA ALA A 168 -11.33 3.66 16.37
C ALA A 168 -10.33 4.17 15.32
N ARG A 169 -9.14 4.63 15.73
CA ARG A 169 -8.06 4.99 14.79
C ARG A 169 -7.53 3.76 14.07
N GLN A 170 -7.36 2.63 14.77
CA GLN A 170 -6.94 1.38 14.12
C GLN A 170 -8.00 0.88 13.15
N GLU A 171 -9.27 0.93 13.54
CA GLU A 171 -10.38 0.58 12.65
C GLU A 171 -10.36 1.45 11.38
N TYR A 172 -10.15 2.76 11.52
CA TYR A 172 -10.01 3.69 10.39
C TYR A 172 -8.89 3.28 9.43
N ALA A 173 -7.69 3.01 9.97
CA ALA A 173 -6.54 2.60 9.17
C ALA A 173 -6.75 1.23 8.50
N HIS A 174 -7.33 0.26 9.22
CA HIS A 174 -7.64 -1.07 8.68
C HIS A 174 -8.59 -1.01 7.49
N VAL A 175 -9.62 -0.17 7.56
CA VAL A 175 -10.62 0.02 6.50
C VAL A 175 -9.97 0.61 5.26
N LEU A 176 -9.15 1.66 5.42
CA LEU A 176 -8.45 2.28 4.31
C LEU A 176 -7.53 1.29 3.60
N LEU A 177 -6.71 0.54 4.36
CA LEU A 177 -5.85 -0.49 3.77
C LEU A 177 -6.67 -1.57 3.05
N ALA A 178 -7.80 -2.02 3.63
CA ALA A 178 -8.64 -3.05 3.04
C ALA A 178 -9.30 -2.58 1.73
N CYS A 179 -9.80 -1.34 1.68
CA CYS A 179 -10.35 -0.74 0.48
C CYS A 179 -9.28 -0.55 -0.62
N GLY A 180 -8.06 -0.13 -0.25
CA GLY A 180 -6.95 -0.03 -1.20
C GLY A 180 -6.59 -1.38 -1.81
N ILE A 181 -6.48 -2.43 -0.99
CA ILE A 181 -6.24 -3.81 -1.43
C ILE A 181 -7.37 -4.31 -2.34
N LEU A 182 -8.63 -4.04 -1.99
CA LEU A 182 -9.78 -4.40 -2.83
C LEU A 182 -9.73 -3.73 -4.20
N MET A 183 -9.46 -2.43 -4.27
CA MET A 183 -9.34 -1.70 -5.54
C MET A 183 -8.21 -2.24 -6.41
N MET A 184 -7.05 -2.57 -5.82
CA MET A 184 -5.95 -3.23 -6.56
C MET A 184 -6.35 -4.61 -7.06
N SER A 185 -7.09 -5.38 -6.26
CA SER A 185 -7.53 -6.74 -6.62
C SER A 185 -8.56 -6.71 -7.76
N ASP A 186 -9.51 -5.77 -7.74
CA ASP A 186 -10.45 -5.57 -8.85
C ASP A 186 -9.75 -5.04 -10.10
N ALA A 187 -8.76 -4.13 -9.97
CA ALA A 187 -7.96 -3.66 -11.09
C ALA A 187 -7.21 -4.82 -11.75
N ARG A 188 -6.59 -5.68 -10.94
CA ARG A 188 -5.92 -6.89 -11.38
C ARG A 188 -6.84 -7.80 -12.18
N ASP A 189 -8.05 -8.06 -11.69
CA ASP A 189 -9.01 -8.90 -12.42
C ASP A 189 -9.35 -8.33 -13.81
N LYS A 190 -9.44 -7.00 -13.93
CA LYS A 190 -9.63 -6.34 -15.24
C LYS A 190 -8.40 -6.50 -16.13
N VAL A 191 -7.22 -6.35 -15.57
CA VAL A 191 -5.96 -6.49 -16.32
C VAL A 191 -5.76 -7.92 -16.80
N ASP A 192 -6.06 -8.92 -15.97
CA ASP A 192 -5.97 -10.32 -16.37
C ASP A 192 -6.96 -10.65 -17.51
N ALA A 193 -8.18 -10.09 -17.46
CA ALA A 193 -9.15 -10.21 -18.55
C ALA A 193 -8.61 -9.61 -19.86
N ILE A 194 -8.08 -8.38 -19.79
CA ILE A 194 -7.47 -7.68 -20.94
C ILE A 194 -6.32 -8.50 -21.54
N LEU A 195 -5.46 -9.05 -20.70
CA LEU A 195 -4.26 -9.78 -21.14
C LEU A 195 -4.59 -11.19 -21.65
N SER A 196 -5.75 -11.73 -21.31
CA SER A 196 -6.25 -13.01 -21.82
C SER A 196 -6.80 -12.90 -23.24
N GLU A 197 -7.12 -11.69 -23.70
CA GLU A 197 -7.66 -11.40 -25.02
C GLU A 197 -6.55 -11.06 -26.04
N ARG A 198 -6.94 -10.87 -27.31
CA ARG A 198 -6.02 -10.37 -28.34
C ARG A 198 -5.82 -8.88 -28.13
N LEU A 199 -4.56 -8.44 -28.05
CA LEU A 199 -4.21 -7.01 -27.87
C LEU A 199 -4.76 -6.08 -28.97
N SER A 200 -5.09 -6.60 -30.15
CA SER A 200 -5.75 -5.85 -31.23
C SER A 200 -7.22 -5.52 -30.92
N GLU A 201 -7.83 -6.24 -29.98
CA GLU A 201 -9.24 -6.13 -29.57
C GLU A 201 -9.34 -5.56 -28.14
N LEU A 202 -8.33 -4.79 -27.72
CA LEU A 202 -8.22 -4.23 -26.38
C LEU A 202 -9.49 -3.46 -25.97
N ASP A 203 -10.16 -3.92 -24.91
CA ASP A 203 -11.25 -3.17 -24.32
C ASP A 203 -10.71 -1.91 -23.60
N GLU A 204 -10.76 -0.77 -24.29
CA GLU A 204 -10.35 0.53 -23.74
C GLU A 204 -11.11 0.92 -22.48
N THR A 205 -12.35 0.46 -22.31
CA THR A 205 -13.18 0.76 -21.14
C THR A 205 -12.63 0.02 -19.92
N GLN A 206 -12.33 -1.27 -20.06
CA GLN A 206 -11.73 -2.06 -18.99
C GLN A 206 -10.32 -1.57 -18.66
N LEU A 207 -9.52 -1.18 -19.67
CA LEU A 207 -8.20 -0.61 -19.45
C LEU A 207 -8.27 0.69 -18.65
N LYS A 208 -9.19 1.59 -19.01
CA LYS A 208 -9.41 2.85 -18.31
C LYS A 208 -9.91 2.60 -16.88
N LEU A 209 -10.81 1.65 -16.69
CA LEU A 209 -11.30 1.26 -15.38
C LEU A 209 -10.17 0.75 -14.48
N ALA A 210 -9.35 -0.19 -14.97
CA ALA A 210 -8.19 -0.72 -14.26
C ALA A 210 -7.20 0.39 -13.88
N TYR A 211 -6.89 1.27 -14.83
CA TYR A 211 -6.02 2.43 -14.61
C TYR A 211 -6.55 3.34 -13.50
N GLN A 212 -7.84 3.71 -13.56
CA GLN A 212 -8.46 4.56 -12.55
C GLN A 212 -8.50 3.88 -11.18
N LEU A 213 -8.80 2.57 -11.11
CA LEU A 213 -8.78 1.82 -9.86
C LEU A 213 -7.41 1.85 -9.19
N LEU A 214 -6.32 1.69 -9.96
CA LEU A 214 -4.97 1.75 -9.42
C LEU A 214 -4.61 3.16 -8.89
N LEU A 215 -5.01 4.22 -9.60
CA LEU A 215 -4.80 5.59 -9.11
C LEU A 215 -5.60 5.88 -7.83
N HIS A 216 -6.86 5.43 -7.77
CA HIS A 216 -7.70 5.58 -6.58
C HIS A 216 -7.20 4.72 -5.41
N ALA A 217 -6.71 3.51 -5.68
CA ALA A 217 -6.09 2.66 -4.68
C ALA A 217 -4.86 3.35 -4.06
N ALA A 218 -3.98 3.92 -4.88
CA ALA A 218 -2.83 4.68 -4.40
C ALA A 218 -3.26 5.83 -3.46
N GLY A 219 -4.23 6.64 -3.87
CA GLY A 219 -4.73 7.74 -3.02
C GLY A 219 -5.39 7.26 -1.71
N VAL A 220 -6.11 6.14 -1.72
CA VAL A 220 -6.69 5.54 -0.50
C VAL A 220 -5.60 5.01 0.43
N LEU A 221 -4.52 4.45 -0.11
CA LEU A 221 -3.38 3.96 0.66
C LEU A 221 -2.53 5.11 1.22
N GLU A 222 -2.42 6.23 0.50
CA GLU A 222 -1.83 7.46 1.02
C GLU A 222 -2.68 8.06 2.16
N ALA A 223 -4.00 8.07 2.02
CA ALA A 223 -4.90 8.45 3.12
C ALA A 223 -4.77 7.52 4.34
N CYS A 224 -4.46 6.23 4.13
CA CYS A 224 -4.16 5.29 5.20
C CYS A 224 -2.92 5.73 5.99
N LEU A 225 -1.84 6.10 5.28
CA LEU A 225 -0.62 6.64 5.90
C LEU A 225 -0.89 7.89 6.73
N GLU A 226 -1.62 8.86 6.16
CA GLU A 226 -1.97 10.09 6.84
C GLU A 226 -2.79 9.83 8.12
N SER A 227 -3.71 8.87 8.09
CA SER A 227 -4.50 8.49 9.27
C SER A 227 -3.66 7.90 10.42
N MET A 228 -2.46 7.42 10.10
CA MET A 228 -1.48 6.87 11.04
C MET A 228 -0.37 7.89 11.37
N ASN A 229 -0.52 9.15 10.96
CA ASN A 229 0.47 10.23 11.10
C ASN A 229 1.80 9.98 10.37
N PHE A 230 1.78 9.18 9.30
CA PHE A 230 2.90 9.08 8.37
C PHE A 230 2.66 9.99 7.16
N THR A 231 3.64 10.81 6.81
CA THR A 231 3.57 11.61 5.58
C THR A 231 3.81 10.69 4.38
N PRO A 232 2.87 10.61 3.41
CA PRO A 232 3.08 9.85 2.18
C PRO A 232 4.34 10.33 1.47
N ARG A 233 5.16 9.39 1.02
CA ARG A 233 6.39 9.68 0.28
C ARG A 233 6.20 9.50 -1.21
N SER A 234 6.78 10.41 -1.99
CA SER A 234 6.92 10.21 -3.43
C SER A 234 7.93 9.10 -3.72
N ILE A 235 7.69 8.36 -4.81
CA ILE A 235 8.64 7.36 -5.29
C ILE A 235 9.98 8.05 -5.59
N GLY A 236 11.07 7.52 -5.03
CA GLY A 236 12.43 8.07 -5.20
C GLY A 236 12.89 9.05 -4.12
N ALA A 237 12.05 9.37 -3.12
CA ALA A 237 12.49 10.10 -1.93
C ALA A 237 13.44 9.25 -1.07
N GLU A 238 14.41 9.88 -0.39
CA GLU A 238 15.33 9.19 0.52
C GLU A 238 14.56 8.43 1.61
N PHE A 239 14.91 7.16 1.78
CA PHE A 239 14.25 6.27 2.73
C PHE A 239 14.89 6.41 4.12
N ALA A 240 14.79 7.60 4.74
CA ALA A 240 15.01 7.76 6.18
C ALA A 240 13.91 6.98 6.91
N ASP A 241 14.22 6.30 8.01
CA ASP A 241 13.26 5.42 8.67
C ASP A 241 11.93 6.17 8.93
N LEU A 242 10.78 5.60 8.53
CA LEU A 242 9.46 6.24 8.66
C LEU A 242 9.09 6.56 10.13
N GLY A 243 9.93 6.16 11.09
CA GLY A 243 9.80 6.40 12.52
C GLY A 243 10.77 7.40 13.16
N GLU A 244 11.71 8.02 12.44
CA GLU A 244 12.63 9.01 13.03
C GLU A 244 12.40 10.40 12.42
N LYS A 245 12.08 11.37 13.29
CA LYS A 245 12.32 12.78 12.99
C LYS A 245 13.82 13.00 13.03
N GLU A 246 14.49 12.95 11.89
CA GLU A 246 15.89 13.34 11.82
C GLU A 246 16.01 14.83 12.15
N THR A 247 16.62 15.10 13.30
CA THR A 247 17.21 16.40 13.59
C THR A 247 18.60 16.32 13.00
N GLU A 248 18.84 17.02 11.90
CA GLU A 248 20.16 17.07 11.26
C GLU A 248 21.21 17.52 12.27
N VAL A 249 22.17 16.64 12.58
CA VAL A 249 23.49 17.07 13.05
C VAL A 249 24.49 16.60 12.02
N GLN A 250 25.01 17.59 11.32
CA GLN A 250 26.02 17.48 10.29
C GLN A 250 27.37 17.21 10.97
N GLU A 251 27.88 15.97 10.88
CA GLU A 251 29.29 15.69 11.15
C GLU A 251 29.92 15.03 9.92
N SER A 252 30.79 15.80 9.27
CA SER A 252 31.72 15.37 8.26
C SER A 252 32.85 14.56 8.89
N VAL A 253 33.15 13.35 8.39
CA VAL A 253 34.50 12.77 8.49
C VAL A 253 34.82 11.96 7.22
N ASP A 254 36.06 12.16 6.77
CA ASP A 254 36.72 11.66 5.57
C ASP A 254 36.88 10.13 5.47
N ASP A 255 37.17 9.74 4.22
CA ASP A 255 37.62 8.48 3.64
C ASP A 255 38.84 7.84 4.35
N ASP A 256 38.76 6.54 4.66
CA ASP A 256 39.82 5.56 4.29
C ASP A 256 39.38 4.11 4.59
N GLY A 257 39.63 3.21 3.65
CA GLY A 257 39.26 1.80 3.73
C GLY A 257 40.18 0.96 4.60
N VAL A 258 39.64 0.21 5.57
CA VAL A 258 40.33 -0.89 6.26
C VAL A 258 39.33 -2.01 6.61
N VAL A 259 39.73 -3.26 6.36
CA VAL A 259 39.02 -4.52 6.66
C VAL A 259 38.74 -4.62 8.18
N PRO A 260 37.57 -5.13 8.63
CA PRO A 260 37.25 -5.16 10.06
C PRO A 260 38.10 -6.21 10.79
N ASP A 261 38.93 -5.74 11.73
CA ASP A 261 39.80 -6.54 12.58
C ASP A 261 39.02 -7.19 13.75
N ASP A 262 39.34 -8.44 14.09
CA ASP A 262 38.67 -9.28 15.11
C ASP A 262 38.67 -8.67 16.53
N ASP A 263 39.47 -7.63 16.76
CA ASP A 263 39.64 -6.92 18.03
C ASP A 263 38.45 -6.03 18.41
N MET A 264 37.67 -5.56 17.43
CA MET A 264 36.45 -4.77 17.67
C MET A 264 35.33 -5.62 18.30
N MET A 265 35.22 -6.88 17.88
CA MET A 265 34.25 -7.83 18.46
C MET A 265 34.66 -8.29 19.86
N ALA A 266 35.96 -8.29 20.17
CA ALA A 266 36.45 -8.54 21.53
C ALA A 266 36.11 -7.37 22.46
N LYS A 267 36.31 -6.12 22.02
CA LYS A 267 35.89 -4.92 22.76
C LYS A 267 34.39 -4.87 23.01
N TRP A 268 33.58 -5.19 22.00
CA TRP A 268 32.12 -5.23 22.16
C TRP A 268 31.68 -6.32 23.15
N ARG A 269 32.35 -7.48 23.17
CA ARG A 269 32.10 -8.54 24.16
C ARG A 269 32.53 -8.15 25.58
N GLU A 270 33.57 -7.33 25.73
CA GLU A 270 34.02 -6.79 27.02
C GLU A 270 33.02 -5.75 27.55
N GLU A 271 32.51 -4.87 26.68
CA GLU A 271 31.47 -3.87 27.00
C GLU A 271 30.16 -4.53 27.46
N GLN A 272 29.73 -5.60 26.79
CA GLN A 272 28.54 -6.36 27.21
C GLN A 272 28.73 -7.02 28.58
N ARG A 273 29.95 -7.45 28.93
CA ARG A 273 30.26 -8.00 30.27
C ARG A 273 30.27 -6.92 31.34
N GLN A 274 30.77 -5.72 31.05
CA GLN A 274 30.74 -4.59 31.98
C GLN A 274 29.30 -4.11 32.21
N ALA A 275 28.47 -4.02 31.16
CA ALA A 275 27.06 -3.67 31.28
C ALA A 275 26.27 -4.68 32.14
N GLN A 276 26.60 -5.98 32.04
CA GLN A 276 25.99 -7.02 32.89
C GLN A 276 26.47 -6.96 34.36
N GLN A 277 27.75 -6.64 34.60
CA GLN A 277 28.27 -6.46 35.96
C GLN A 277 27.70 -5.22 36.65
N ASP A 278 27.46 -4.13 35.92
CA ASP A 278 26.81 -2.91 36.44
C ASP A 278 25.33 -3.14 36.73
N THR A 279 24.67 -4.04 35.99
CA THR A 279 23.29 -4.43 36.26
C THR A 279 23.19 -5.33 37.50
N GLN A 280 24.19 -6.19 37.76
CA GLN A 280 24.23 -7.04 38.96
C GLN A 280 24.63 -6.29 40.24
N LYS A 281 25.45 -5.23 40.16
CA LYS A 281 25.74 -4.36 41.32
C LYS A 281 24.57 -3.50 41.76
N LYS A 282 23.55 -3.29 40.91
CA LYS A 282 22.34 -2.51 41.21
C LYS A 282 21.21 -3.32 41.86
N ALA A 283 21.40 -4.63 42.06
CA ALA A 283 20.41 -5.54 42.63
C ALA A 283 20.89 -6.12 43.98
N VAL A 284 21.08 -5.28 44.98
CA VAL A 284 21.09 -5.69 46.39
C VAL A 284 20.06 -4.82 47.13
N PRO A 285 19.11 -5.42 47.88
CA PRO A 285 18.09 -4.64 48.56
C PRO A 285 18.65 -4.18 49.91
N ASP A 286 18.81 -2.87 50.09
CA ASP A 286 19.03 -2.31 51.43
C ASP A 286 17.81 -1.50 51.89
N ARG A 287 17.51 -1.69 53.16
CA ARG A 287 16.24 -1.38 53.82
C ARG A 287 16.40 -0.12 54.66
N ASN A 288 15.32 0.68 54.74
CA ASN A 288 15.15 1.96 55.46
C ASN A 288 15.74 3.15 54.65
N ASP A 289 15.07 4.28 54.40
CA ASP A 289 14.21 5.06 55.29
C ASP A 289 13.16 5.93 54.56
N THR A 290 12.24 6.50 55.33
CA THR A 290 11.03 7.25 54.95
C THR A 290 11.32 8.63 54.36
N THR A 291 10.92 8.94 53.12
CA THR A 291 10.45 10.30 52.75
C THR A 291 9.64 10.31 51.45
N LYS A 292 8.50 11.02 51.49
CA LYS A 292 7.57 11.26 50.39
C LYS A 292 8.28 11.92 49.19
N SER A 293 8.15 11.32 48.01
CA SER A 293 8.37 11.99 46.72
C SER A 293 7.37 11.42 45.72
N ASN A 294 6.35 12.20 45.39
CA ASN A 294 5.44 11.94 44.28
C ASN A 294 6.26 11.98 42.98
N SER A 295 6.55 10.83 42.38
CA SER A 295 6.92 10.78 40.96
C SER A 295 5.75 10.24 40.15
N THR A 296 4.95 11.18 39.67
CA THR A 296 3.97 10.96 38.61
C THR A 296 4.74 10.50 37.37
N LYS A 297 4.52 9.26 36.92
CA LYS A 297 4.86 8.86 35.55
C LYS A 297 4.19 9.85 34.58
N PRO A 298 4.87 10.34 33.55
CA PRO A 298 4.20 11.15 32.53
C PRO A 298 3.15 10.26 31.85
N VAL A 299 1.90 10.69 31.91
CA VAL A 299 0.77 10.08 31.20
C VAL A 299 1.07 10.28 29.71
N ALA A 300 1.46 9.22 29.01
CA ALA A 300 1.52 9.26 27.54
C ALA A 300 0.14 9.65 27.03
N SER A 301 0.08 10.54 26.03
CA SER A 301 -1.21 10.91 25.48
C SER A 301 -1.85 9.68 24.81
N ILE A 302 -3.16 9.50 24.94
CA ILE A 302 -3.91 8.36 24.38
C ILE A 302 -3.61 8.19 22.87
N ALA A 303 -3.37 9.31 22.18
CA ALA A 303 -2.97 9.31 20.77
C ALA A 303 -1.59 8.68 20.51
N GLU A 304 -0.62 8.82 21.42
CA GLU A 304 0.71 8.17 21.32
C GLU A 304 0.62 6.67 21.60
N GLU A 305 -0.24 6.25 22.54
CA GLU A 305 -0.48 4.84 22.82
C GLU A 305 -1.16 4.12 21.64
N ASP A 306 -2.14 4.76 21.00
CA ASP A 306 -2.80 4.25 19.79
C ASP A 306 -1.81 4.03 18.63
N LEU A 307 -0.90 4.99 18.42
CA LEU A 307 0.15 4.90 17.39
C LEU A 307 1.18 3.81 17.73
N ALA A 308 1.56 3.68 19.00
CA ALA A 308 2.44 2.61 19.45
C ALA A 308 1.82 1.22 19.26
N MET A 309 0.49 1.11 19.35
CA MET A 309 -0.24 -0.14 19.12
C MET A 309 -0.36 -0.47 17.61
N LEU A 310 -0.45 0.52 16.72
CA LEU A 310 -0.42 0.31 15.27
C LEU A 310 0.88 -0.35 14.80
N LYS A 311 2.01 -0.02 15.43
CA LYS A 311 3.32 -0.66 15.15
C LYS A 311 3.33 -2.17 15.39
N ARG A 312 2.37 -2.70 16.14
CA ARG A 312 2.26 -4.15 16.44
C ARG A 312 1.44 -4.91 15.40
N VAL A 313 0.75 -4.22 14.50
CA VAL A 313 -0.02 -4.82 13.41
C VAL A 313 0.90 -4.94 12.20
N PRO A 314 1.31 -6.15 11.77
CA PRO A 314 2.34 -6.32 10.75
C PRO A 314 2.09 -5.54 9.46
N ASP A 315 0.85 -5.54 8.96
CA ASP A 315 0.48 -4.86 7.71
C ASP A 315 0.20 -3.35 7.85
N LEU A 316 0.23 -2.79 9.05
CA LEU A 316 0.15 -1.34 9.30
C LEU A 316 1.43 -0.78 9.97
N ALA A 317 2.35 -1.65 10.35
CA ALA A 317 3.55 -1.29 11.08
C ALA A 317 4.37 -0.24 10.33
N ASP A 318 4.62 0.89 11.00
CA ASP A 318 5.35 2.04 10.49
C ASP A 318 4.85 2.58 9.13
N GLY A 319 3.59 2.32 8.75
CA GLY A 319 3.00 2.73 7.47
C GLY A 319 3.65 2.08 6.23
N ARG A 320 4.60 1.19 6.45
CA ARG A 320 5.51 0.71 5.43
C ARG A 320 4.83 -0.12 4.33
N PHE A 321 3.88 -0.97 4.71
CA PHE A 321 3.15 -1.81 3.76
C PHE A 321 2.14 -1.02 2.91
N PRO A 322 1.29 -0.13 3.48
CA PRO A 322 0.47 0.78 2.69
C PRO A 322 1.29 1.66 1.72
N GLN A 323 2.46 2.14 2.15
CA GLN A 323 3.37 2.90 1.29
C GLN A 323 3.86 2.08 0.09
N LEU A 324 4.28 0.83 0.34
CA LEU A 324 4.71 -0.08 -0.72
C LEU A 324 3.60 -0.35 -1.73
N LEU A 325 2.38 -0.64 -1.25
CA LEU A 325 1.24 -0.88 -2.12
C LEU A 325 0.85 0.35 -2.93
N ALA A 326 0.91 1.56 -2.36
CA ALA A 326 0.64 2.80 -3.08
C ALA A 326 1.62 2.98 -4.24
N TRP A 327 2.90 2.72 -4.01
CA TRP A 327 3.94 2.81 -5.04
C TRP A 327 3.78 1.75 -6.13
N ILE A 328 3.44 0.51 -5.75
CA ILE A 328 3.15 -0.56 -6.72
C ILE A 328 1.94 -0.19 -7.57
N ALA A 329 0.85 0.29 -6.97
CA ALA A 329 -0.33 0.71 -7.72
C ALA A 329 -0.02 1.82 -8.74
N LEU A 330 0.82 2.80 -8.37
CA LEU A 330 1.28 3.84 -9.29
C LEU A 330 2.20 3.32 -10.40
N ALA A 331 3.03 2.32 -10.11
CA ALA A 331 3.88 1.68 -11.11
C ALA A 331 3.01 0.89 -12.10
N GLU A 332 2.11 0.02 -11.61
CA GLU A 332 1.14 -0.75 -12.41
C GLU A 332 0.26 0.16 -13.27
N ALA A 333 -0.21 1.30 -12.74
CA ALA A 333 -0.99 2.26 -13.52
C ALA A 333 -0.19 2.80 -14.71
N GLN A 334 1.12 3.02 -14.54
CA GLN A 334 1.99 3.47 -15.62
C GLN A 334 2.28 2.34 -16.64
N GLU A 335 2.30 1.07 -16.21
CA GLU A 335 2.36 -0.08 -17.14
C GLU A 335 1.18 -0.07 -18.11
N LEU A 336 -0.04 0.22 -17.63
CA LEU A 336 -1.24 0.32 -18.46
C LEU A 336 -1.17 1.49 -19.45
N VAL A 337 -0.46 2.57 -19.12
CA VAL A 337 -0.19 3.66 -20.07
C VAL A 337 0.72 3.18 -21.21
N VAL A 338 1.75 2.39 -20.90
CA VAL A 338 2.61 1.78 -21.93
C VAL A 338 1.80 0.79 -22.77
N LEU A 339 0.97 -0.06 -22.15
CA LEU A 339 0.10 -1.00 -22.85
C LEU A 339 -0.82 -0.27 -23.84
N ARG A 340 -1.48 0.80 -23.38
CA ARG A 340 -2.30 1.66 -24.25
C ARG A 340 -1.49 2.31 -25.37
N GLY A 341 -0.26 2.71 -25.08
CA GLY A 341 0.62 3.37 -26.05
C GLY A 341 1.04 2.44 -27.19
N VAL A 342 1.32 1.18 -26.89
CA VAL A 342 1.73 0.18 -27.89
C VAL A 342 0.58 -0.39 -28.70
N THR A 343 -0.67 -0.29 -28.25
CA THR A 343 -1.84 -0.77 -29.00
C THR A 343 -2.43 0.26 -29.97
N ARG A 344 -1.87 1.47 -30.04
CA ARG A 344 -2.29 2.49 -31.01
C ARG A 344 -1.79 2.18 -32.41
N GLU A 345 -2.47 2.74 -33.41
CA GLU A 345 -2.05 2.65 -34.82
C GLU A 345 -0.63 3.16 -35.07
N VAL A 346 -0.24 4.23 -34.36
CA VAL A 346 1.10 4.81 -34.41
C VAL A 346 1.70 4.77 -33.01
N VAL A 347 2.80 4.04 -32.88
CA VAL A 347 3.51 3.86 -31.61
C VAL A 347 4.72 4.80 -31.57
N ASP A 348 4.78 5.65 -30.55
CA ASP A 348 5.96 6.43 -30.21
C ASP A 348 6.89 5.59 -29.32
N TYR A 349 7.80 4.86 -29.95
CA TYR A 349 8.75 4.00 -29.23
C TYR A 349 9.73 4.78 -28.34
N THR A 350 10.00 6.05 -28.64
CA THR A 350 10.86 6.89 -27.79
C THR A 350 10.15 7.20 -26.47
N LEU A 351 8.86 7.53 -26.54
CA LEU A 351 8.04 7.72 -25.34
C LEU A 351 7.90 6.41 -24.55
N MET A 352 7.63 5.28 -25.23
CA MET A 352 7.50 3.98 -24.55
C MET A 352 8.78 3.56 -23.83
N ALA A 353 9.96 3.85 -24.41
CA ALA A 353 11.24 3.64 -23.75
C ALA A 353 11.38 4.46 -22.48
N LYS A 354 11.09 5.78 -22.53
CA LYS A 354 11.15 6.67 -21.37
C LYS A 354 10.23 6.23 -20.25
N LEU A 355 8.97 5.93 -20.57
CA LEU A 355 8.00 5.43 -19.60
C LEU A 355 8.46 4.09 -18.98
N SER A 356 9.09 3.22 -19.76
CA SER A 356 9.61 1.94 -19.24
C SER A 356 10.81 2.12 -18.32
N VAL A 357 11.72 3.06 -18.58
CA VAL A 357 12.78 3.43 -17.63
C VAL A 357 12.19 3.96 -16.32
N ASP A 358 11.20 4.84 -16.41
CA ASP A 358 10.53 5.39 -15.23
C ASP A 358 9.87 4.28 -14.39
N ILE A 359 9.19 3.33 -15.04
CA ILE A 359 8.62 2.15 -14.37
C ILE A 359 9.71 1.31 -13.70
N SER A 360 10.83 1.05 -14.39
CA SER A 360 11.96 0.31 -13.82
C SER A 360 12.50 0.99 -12.56
N ALA A 361 12.70 2.31 -12.61
CA ALA A 361 13.13 3.11 -11.46
C ALA A 361 12.14 3.03 -10.29
N ARG A 362 10.82 3.06 -10.58
CA ARG A 362 9.79 2.89 -9.54
C ARG A 362 9.87 1.52 -8.87
N TYR A 363 9.99 0.45 -9.65
CA TYR A 363 10.11 -0.90 -9.09
C TYR A 363 11.39 -1.13 -8.32
N LYS A 364 12.48 -0.48 -8.70
CA LYS A 364 13.72 -0.48 -7.91
C LYS A 364 13.49 0.03 -6.49
N GLU A 365 12.76 1.14 -6.36
CA GLU A 365 12.41 1.69 -5.05
C GLU A 365 11.42 0.79 -4.30
N CYS A 366 10.41 0.24 -4.97
CA CYS A 366 9.52 -0.78 -4.38
C CYS A 366 10.30 -2.00 -3.86
N GLN A 367 11.28 -2.48 -4.62
CA GLN A 367 12.12 -3.63 -4.23
C GLN A 367 12.98 -3.31 -3.01
N LYS A 368 13.56 -2.10 -2.92
CA LYS A 368 14.32 -1.67 -1.74
C LYS A 368 13.45 -1.71 -0.48
N ILE A 369 12.23 -1.14 -0.55
CA ILE A 369 11.27 -1.19 0.55
C ILE A 369 10.89 -2.63 0.86
N ALA A 370 10.45 -3.40 -0.13
CA ALA A 370 10.00 -4.77 0.05
C ALA A 370 11.10 -5.64 0.69
N SER A 371 12.36 -5.48 0.27
CA SER A 371 13.49 -6.23 0.83
C SER A 371 13.81 -5.85 2.27
N ARG A 372 13.57 -4.60 2.67
CA ARG A 372 13.74 -4.16 4.07
C ARG A 372 12.55 -4.58 4.95
N LEU A 373 11.33 -4.49 4.45
CA LEU A 373 10.11 -4.83 5.21
C LEU A 373 9.89 -6.32 5.38
N LEU A 374 9.98 -7.03 4.26
CA LEU A 374 9.39 -8.36 4.12
C LEU A 374 10.43 -9.46 4.30
N SER A 375 11.71 -9.11 4.47
CA SER A 375 12.83 -10.05 4.60
C SER A 375 12.70 -11.02 5.79
N TYR A 376 12.06 -10.57 6.88
CA TYR A 376 11.84 -11.40 8.06
C TYR A 376 10.47 -12.08 8.08
N SER A 377 9.62 -11.83 7.08
CA SER A 377 8.29 -12.42 7.01
C SER A 377 8.36 -13.82 6.40
N THR A 378 7.87 -14.82 7.13
CA THR A 378 7.73 -16.20 6.64
C THR A 378 6.50 -16.40 5.75
N SER A 379 5.76 -15.32 5.48
CA SER A 379 4.55 -15.37 4.68
C SER A 379 4.82 -15.57 3.19
N ILE A 380 4.02 -16.44 2.58
CA ILE A 380 3.99 -16.65 1.12
C ILE A 380 3.65 -15.32 0.40
N THR A 381 2.71 -14.54 0.92
CA THR A 381 2.32 -13.23 0.35
C THR A 381 3.49 -12.26 0.36
N ALA A 382 4.18 -12.15 1.49
CA ALA A 382 5.30 -11.22 1.65
C ALA A 382 6.46 -11.55 0.69
N GLU A 383 6.81 -12.84 0.60
CA GLU A 383 7.84 -13.32 -0.32
C GLU A 383 7.42 -13.12 -1.78
N ARG A 384 6.14 -13.36 -2.12
CA ARG A 384 5.61 -13.11 -3.47
C ARG A 384 5.75 -11.64 -3.87
N ILE A 385 5.39 -10.71 -3.00
CA ILE A 385 5.51 -9.25 -3.25
C ILE A 385 6.98 -8.85 -3.46
N ARG A 386 7.89 -9.42 -2.65
CA ARG A 386 9.34 -9.17 -2.78
C ARG A 386 9.87 -9.64 -4.13
N LEU A 387 9.50 -10.86 -4.54
CA LEU A 387 9.89 -11.42 -5.83
C LEU A 387 9.27 -10.65 -7.00
N TYR A 388 8.01 -10.21 -6.86
CA TYR A 388 7.31 -9.38 -7.85
C TYR A 388 8.10 -8.11 -8.17
N CYS A 389 8.45 -7.34 -7.14
CA CYS A 389 9.23 -6.10 -7.33
C CYS A 389 10.63 -6.39 -7.89
N ALA A 390 11.25 -7.49 -7.45
CA ALA A 390 12.60 -7.86 -7.87
C ALA A 390 12.71 -8.25 -9.35
N TYR A 391 11.70 -8.89 -9.95
CA TYR A 391 11.74 -9.22 -11.37
C TYR A 391 11.28 -8.06 -12.26
N LYS A 392 10.34 -7.24 -11.79
CA LYS A 392 9.76 -6.12 -12.56
C LYS A 392 10.77 -5.01 -12.87
N GLU A 393 11.68 -4.66 -11.95
CA GLU A 393 12.74 -3.67 -12.21
C GLU A 393 13.58 -4.04 -13.46
N PRO A 394 14.32 -5.17 -13.48
CA PRO A 394 15.16 -5.52 -14.62
C PRO A 394 14.33 -5.88 -15.87
N TYR A 395 13.09 -6.36 -15.71
CA TYR A 395 12.17 -6.55 -16.82
C TYR A 395 11.92 -5.24 -17.58
N TYR A 396 11.49 -4.17 -16.89
CA TYR A 396 11.21 -2.89 -17.53
C TYR A 396 12.46 -2.19 -18.05
N GLN A 397 13.64 -2.47 -17.49
CA GLN A 397 14.91 -2.06 -18.07
C GLN A 397 15.19 -2.74 -19.42
N ALA A 398 14.89 -4.04 -19.55
CA ALA A 398 14.98 -4.77 -20.81
C ALA A 398 13.96 -4.23 -21.84
N ILE A 399 12.71 -4.00 -21.41
CA ILE A 399 11.65 -3.46 -22.26
C ILE A 399 11.96 -2.04 -22.76
N SER A 400 12.50 -1.17 -21.91
CA SER A 400 12.98 0.14 -22.35
C SER A 400 14.05 0.01 -23.45
N THR A 401 15.02 -0.87 -23.23
CA THR A 401 16.13 -1.08 -24.19
C THR A 401 15.60 -1.62 -25.52
N TYR A 402 14.59 -2.50 -25.48
CA TYR A 402 13.87 -2.95 -26.67
C TYR A 402 13.23 -1.78 -27.41
N PHE A 403 12.48 -0.90 -26.72
CA PHE A 403 11.83 0.23 -27.37
C PHE A 403 12.81 1.25 -27.96
N GLN A 404 13.99 1.44 -27.34
CA GLN A 404 15.07 2.21 -27.96
C GLN A 404 15.55 1.58 -29.28
N GLY A 405 15.68 0.25 -29.32
CA GLY A 405 15.96 -0.47 -30.56
C GLY A 405 14.86 -0.32 -31.61
N ALA A 406 13.59 -0.47 -31.19
CA ALA A 406 12.43 -0.33 -32.07
C ALA A 406 12.30 1.08 -32.66
N ALA A 407 12.63 2.12 -31.90
CA ALA A 407 12.68 3.50 -32.39
C ALA A 407 13.73 3.67 -33.49
N CYS A 408 14.94 3.15 -33.30
CA CYS A 408 15.99 3.18 -34.31
C CYS A 408 15.57 2.44 -35.60
N MET A 409 14.87 1.31 -35.48
CA MET A 409 14.38 0.55 -36.64
C MET A 409 13.42 1.36 -37.54
N GLN A 410 12.67 2.32 -37.01
CA GLN A 410 11.72 3.12 -37.80
C GLN A 410 12.41 4.09 -38.77
N THR A 411 13.65 4.49 -38.48
CA THR A 411 14.40 5.50 -39.25
C THR A 411 15.00 4.98 -40.56
N GLU A 412 14.96 3.66 -40.81
CA GLU A 412 15.31 3.00 -42.07
C GLU A 412 16.67 3.37 -42.72
N ASP A 413 17.66 3.79 -41.92
CA ASP A 413 19.02 4.10 -42.39
C ASP A 413 20.08 3.15 -41.77
N ALA A 414 21.28 3.17 -42.33
CA ALA A 414 22.37 2.28 -41.94
C ALA A 414 22.79 2.47 -40.47
N ARG A 415 22.95 3.74 -40.05
CA ARG A 415 23.38 4.10 -38.69
C ARG A 415 22.38 3.63 -37.63
N ASN A 416 21.09 3.87 -37.85
CA ASN A 416 20.04 3.46 -36.94
C ASN A 416 19.81 1.94 -37.00
N CYS A 417 20.06 1.28 -38.15
CA CYS A 417 20.03 -0.19 -38.21
C CYS A 417 21.06 -0.81 -37.27
N VAL A 418 22.30 -0.31 -37.26
CA VAL A 418 23.35 -0.78 -36.33
C VAL A 418 22.97 -0.52 -34.87
N GLN A 419 22.50 0.70 -34.57
CA GLN A 419 22.08 1.06 -33.23
C GLN A 419 20.91 0.19 -32.75
N ALA A 420 19.99 -0.16 -33.65
CA ALA A 420 18.90 -1.09 -33.37
C ALA A 420 19.42 -2.51 -33.06
N VAL A 421 20.39 -3.04 -33.83
CA VAL A 421 21.01 -4.33 -33.52
C VAL A 421 21.65 -4.29 -32.12
N ALA A 422 22.44 -3.26 -31.81
CA ALA A 422 23.11 -3.14 -30.52
C ALA A 422 22.11 -3.07 -29.35
N ASN A 423 21.06 -2.25 -29.48
CA ASN A 423 20.01 -2.12 -28.48
C ASN A 423 19.23 -3.43 -28.30
N LEU A 424 18.85 -4.11 -29.38
CA LEU A 424 18.10 -5.37 -29.29
C LEU A 424 18.94 -6.54 -28.75
N LYS A 425 20.23 -6.61 -29.08
CA LYS A 425 21.16 -7.55 -28.43
C LYS A 425 21.24 -7.28 -26.92
N LYS A 426 21.40 -6.02 -26.53
CA LYS A 426 21.41 -5.62 -25.12
C LYS A 426 20.09 -5.96 -24.42
N ALA A 427 18.95 -5.72 -25.07
CA ALA A 427 17.63 -6.06 -24.54
C ALA A 427 17.50 -7.56 -24.32
N ALA A 428 17.93 -8.40 -25.27
CA ALA A 428 17.93 -9.86 -25.14
C ALA A 428 18.80 -10.32 -23.95
N THR A 429 20.03 -9.82 -23.82
CA THR A 429 20.92 -10.14 -22.69
C THR A 429 20.35 -9.69 -21.35
N LEU A 430 19.69 -8.53 -21.29
CA LEU A 430 19.00 -8.09 -20.08
C LEU A 430 17.82 -9.03 -19.75
N PHE A 431 17.05 -9.43 -20.76
CA PHE A 431 15.89 -10.31 -20.59
C PHE A 431 16.29 -11.71 -20.08
N GLU A 432 17.40 -12.27 -20.56
CA GLU A 432 17.97 -13.53 -20.04
C GLU A 432 18.23 -13.49 -18.53
N LYS A 433 18.64 -12.34 -18.00
CA LYS A 433 18.86 -12.15 -16.55
C LYS A 433 17.54 -12.07 -15.77
N VAL A 434 16.44 -11.72 -16.42
CA VAL A 434 15.11 -11.63 -15.79
C VAL A 434 14.47 -13.02 -15.64
N VAL A 435 14.72 -13.93 -16.59
CA VAL A 435 14.16 -15.30 -16.60
C VAL A 435 14.24 -16.01 -15.23
N PRO A 436 15.39 -16.10 -14.54
CA PRO A 436 15.46 -16.80 -13.24
C PRO A 436 14.65 -16.10 -12.13
N LEU A 437 14.52 -14.77 -12.18
CA LEU A 437 13.74 -14.00 -11.20
C LEU A 437 12.25 -14.23 -11.42
N GLU A 438 11.82 -14.23 -12.68
CA GLU A 438 10.44 -14.52 -13.08
C GLU A 438 10.05 -15.95 -12.71
N LYS A 439 10.89 -16.95 -13.00
CA LYS A 439 10.66 -18.35 -12.59
C LYS A 439 10.54 -18.51 -11.08
N SER A 440 11.31 -17.74 -10.31
CA SER A 440 11.22 -17.75 -8.85
C SER A 440 9.87 -17.19 -8.37
N TYR A 441 9.40 -16.12 -9.00
CA TYR A 441 8.09 -15.52 -8.73
C TYR A 441 6.94 -16.47 -9.12
N GLU A 442 6.96 -17.03 -10.33
CA GLU A 442 6.00 -18.04 -10.79
C GLU A 442 5.94 -19.25 -9.85
N GLY A 443 7.10 -19.74 -9.40
CA GLY A 443 7.18 -20.87 -8.46
C GLY A 443 6.47 -20.58 -7.14
N LYS A 444 6.50 -19.32 -6.67
CA LYS A 444 5.73 -18.91 -5.47
C LYS A 444 4.26 -18.73 -5.78
N MET A 445 3.88 -18.19 -6.93
CA MET A 445 2.48 -18.13 -7.35
C MET A 445 1.84 -19.52 -7.46
N ALA A 446 2.56 -20.49 -8.02
CA ALA A 446 2.08 -21.86 -8.18
C ALA A 446 1.84 -22.59 -6.85
N ALA A 447 2.53 -22.16 -5.78
CA ALA A 447 2.35 -22.68 -4.42
C ALA A 447 1.14 -22.08 -3.70
N ASP A 448 0.61 -20.95 -4.18
CA ASP A 448 -0.60 -20.31 -3.67
C ASP A 448 -1.82 -20.83 -4.44
N LYS A 449 -2.84 -21.30 -3.70
CA LYS A 449 -4.05 -21.87 -4.29
C LYS A 449 -4.86 -20.85 -5.09
N GLU A 450 -4.85 -19.58 -4.69
CA GLU A 450 -5.61 -18.51 -5.35
C GLU A 450 -4.89 -18.03 -6.62
N GLU A 451 -3.56 -18.11 -6.66
CA GLU A 451 -2.75 -17.56 -7.76
C GLU A 451 -2.34 -18.58 -8.81
N LYS A 452 -2.42 -19.88 -8.50
CA LYS A 452 -1.96 -20.97 -9.37
C LYS A 452 -2.54 -20.90 -10.79
N GLU A 453 -3.80 -20.50 -10.93
CA GLU A 453 -4.49 -20.43 -12.23
C GLU A 453 -3.94 -19.28 -13.11
N ARG A 454 -3.38 -18.23 -12.48
CA ARG A 454 -2.84 -17.05 -13.16
C ARG A 454 -1.42 -17.25 -13.70
N VAL A 455 -0.71 -18.28 -13.22
CA VAL A 455 0.67 -18.59 -13.65
C VAL A 455 0.72 -18.75 -15.17
N THR A 456 -0.22 -19.49 -15.76
CA THR A 456 -0.26 -19.74 -17.21
C THR A 456 -0.35 -18.44 -18.01
N LEU A 457 -1.17 -17.48 -17.56
CA LEU A 457 -1.34 -16.20 -18.22
C LEU A 457 -0.04 -15.38 -18.18
N LEU A 458 0.58 -15.29 -16.99
CA LEU A 458 1.86 -14.62 -16.81
C LEU A 458 2.96 -15.23 -17.70
N SER A 459 3.13 -16.55 -17.65
CA SER A 459 4.14 -17.26 -18.45
C SER A 459 3.97 -16.98 -19.95
N ALA A 460 2.73 -16.96 -20.43
CA ALA A 460 2.44 -16.70 -21.85
C ALA A 460 2.84 -15.29 -22.28
N ILE A 461 2.55 -14.27 -21.46
CA ILE A 461 2.90 -12.86 -21.75
C ILE A 461 4.41 -12.65 -21.72
N PHE A 462 5.06 -13.24 -20.71
CA PHE A 462 6.51 -13.16 -20.56
C PHE A 462 7.22 -13.83 -21.74
N LEU A 463 6.78 -15.03 -22.12
CA LEU A 463 7.30 -15.75 -23.29
C LEU A 463 7.09 -14.97 -24.60
N ARG A 464 5.91 -14.35 -24.78
CA ARG A 464 5.63 -13.52 -25.95
C ARG A 464 6.59 -12.32 -26.04
N SER A 465 6.90 -11.68 -24.91
CA SER A 465 7.89 -10.60 -24.86
C SER A 465 9.26 -11.10 -25.35
N GLN A 466 9.71 -12.26 -24.86
CA GLN A 466 10.97 -12.88 -25.27
C GLN A 466 10.99 -13.18 -26.78
N GLN A 467 9.93 -13.78 -27.32
CA GLN A 467 9.80 -14.13 -28.73
C GLN A 467 9.85 -12.89 -29.64
N ILE A 468 9.22 -11.80 -29.25
CA ILE A 468 9.22 -10.55 -30.02
C ILE A 468 10.62 -9.91 -30.03
N ILE A 469 11.33 -9.90 -28.89
CA ILE A 469 12.71 -9.39 -28.83
C ILE A 469 13.60 -10.19 -29.79
N SER A 470 13.56 -11.52 -29.74
CA SER A 470 14.37 -12.38 -30.61
C SER A 470 14.02 -12.19 -32.08
N ARG A 471 12.74 -12.21 -32.44
CA ARG A 471 12.26 -11.98 -33.82
C ARG A 471 12.78 -10.67 -34.39
N ASP A 472 12.63 -9.60 -33.62
CA ASP A 472 12.98 -8.26 -34.10
C ASP A 472 14.51 -8.07 -34.20
N LEU A 473 15.27 -8.73 -33.32
CA LEU A 473 16.72 -8.82 -33.41
C LEU A 473 17.16 -9.55 -34.69
N ASP A 474 16.53 -10.68 -35.01
CA ASP A 474 16.83 -11.44 -36.23
C ASP A 474 16.55 -10.62 -37.49
N ILE A 475 15.40 -9.93 -37.53
CA ILE A 475 15.01 -9.06 -38.66
C ILE A 475 16.05 -7.97 -38.88
N VAL A 476 16.45 -7.25 -37.83
CA VAL A 476 17.37 -6.11 -37.99
C VAL A 476 18.81 -6.57 -38.26
N THR A 477 19.21 -7.71 -37.71
CA THR A 477 20.52 -8.31 -37.99
C THR A 477 20.59 -8.75 -39.44
N HIS A 478 19.58 -9.46 -39.94
CA HIS A 478 19.50 -9.84 -41.36
C HIS A 478 19.47 -8.62 -42.27
N ARG A 479 18.73 -7.55 -41.90
CA ARG A 479 18.70 -6.29 -42.66
C ARG A 479 20.09 -5.66 -42.72
N ASN A 480 20.83 -5.62 -41.61
CA ASN A 480 22.20 -5.12 -41.60
C ASN A 480 23.10 -5.98 -42.50
N ASP A 481 23.06 -7.31 -42.33
CA ASP A 481 23.94 -8.25 -43.03
C ASP A 481 23.65 -8.39 -44.54
N SER A 482 22.48 -7.93 -45.00
CA SER A 482 22.07 -8.03 -46.40
C SER A 482 21.99 -6.69 -47.13
N VAL A 483 21.88 -5.58 -46.41
CA VAL A 483 21.63 -4.25 -47.01
C VAL A 483 22.73 -3.26 -46.66
N TYR A 484 23.08 -3.12 -45.38
CA TYR A 484 23.93 -2.02 -44.92
C TYR A 484 25.39 -2.43 -44.69
N TYR A 485 25.65 -3.68 -44.28
CA TYR A 485 26.99 -4.24 -44.01
C TYR A 485 27.83 -3.43 -43.01
N GLU A 486 27.17 -2.71 -42.10
CA GLU A 486 27.85 -1.85 -41.14
C GLU A 486 28.31 -2.65 -39.90
N PRO A 487 29.45 -2.28 -39.29
CA PRO A 487 29.95 -2.94 -38.09
C PRO A 487 29.06 -2.62 -36.88
N VAL A 488 28.68 -3.67 -36.13
CA VAL A 488 27.92 -3.52 -34.88
C VAL A 488 28.89 -3.43 -33.71
N SER A 489 28.91 -2.26 -33.06
CA SER A 489 29.69 -1.97 -31.86
C SER A 489 29.02 -2.41 -30.57
#